data_AF-A0A7X7VR00-F1
#
_entry.id   AF-A0A7X7VR00-F1
#
_cell.length_a   1.000
_cell.length_b   1.000
_cell.length_c   1.000
_cell.angle_alpha   90.00
_cell.angle_beta   90.00
_cell.angle_gamma   90.00
#
_symmetry.space_group_name_H-M   'P 1'
#
loop_
_entity.id
_entity.type
_entity.pdbx_description
1 polymer ?
#
loop_
_entity_poly.entity_id
_entity_poly.type
_entity_poly.pdbx_seq_one_letter_code
_entity_poly.pdbx_strand_id
1 'polypeptide(L)'
;MHQATLPFGTLSDGRCANLYLLSNDSGMTVGVSDLGADLVLVRVPGRHGNRPDVLLGYDSAAGYEVNGPDFGAIVGRCANRIAQASFKLNGVSYHLTANEGSNNLHSGPHMYFQRLWTHRAQASNDSVTFELTSEPNDQGFPGSLNIAVNYRLDESNALEISYDAQPSEATIVNLTCHAYWNLNGHASGSALSHTLMLDSDSYTPPNEENIPTGEIRKVDGSVFDFRKKRSLASGLGARYDHNFLLAGAYEHRLQHAARLEGDLSGIALDISTDAPGLQLYTSEYLDVARGKDGVAYGKGAGIAIETQFPPDAIHHKNFPQPIFTPEHPFHSKTIFSFSQN
;
A
#
# COMPACT_ATOMS: atom_id res chain seq x y z
N MET A 1 -0.80 21.08 14.55
CA MET A 1 -0.41 20.79 13.14
C MET A 1 0.71 21.66 12.56
N HIS A 2 1.75 21.01 12.05
CA HIS A 2 2.90 21.62 11.40
C HIS A 2 3.28 20.87 10.12
N GLN A 3 3.70 21.62 9.09
CA GLN A 3 4.24 21.08 7.85
C GLN A 3 5.64 21.66 7.59
N ALA A 4 6.57 20.82 7.15
CA ALA A 4 7.89 21.23 6.71
C ALA A 4 8.29 20.51 5.42
N THR A 5 9.10 21.15 4.59
CA THR A 5 9.69 20.54 3.39
C THR A 5 11.20 20.57 3.51
N LEU A 6 11.83 19.42 3.28
CA LEU A 6 13.28 19.22 3.35
C LEU A 6 13.77 18.66 2.02
N PRO A 7 15.00 18.98 1.57
CA PRO A 7 15.63 18.24 0.48
C PRO A 7 15.77 16.76 0.86
N PHE A 8 15.34 15.84 -0.01
CA PHE A 8 15.44 14.40 0.23
C PHE A 8 16.61 13.75 -0.54
N GLY A 9 17.05 14.40 -1.61
CA GLY A 9 18.22 14.00 -2.38
C GLY A 9 18.08 14.31 -3.86
N THR A 10 19.02 13.77 -4.63
CA THR A 10 19.07 13.90 -6.08
C THR A 10 19.06 12.51 -6.69
N LEU A 11 18.22 12.32 -7.70
CA LEU A 11 18.11 11.09 -8.47
C LEU A 11 19.33 10.90 -9.38
N SER A 12 19.50 9.69 -9.90
CA SER A 12 20.60 9.34 -10.81
C SER A 12 20.67 10.21 -12.07
N ASP A 13 19.54 10.77 -12.51
CA ASP A 13 19.43 11.67 -13.66
C ASP A 13 19.56 13.17 -13.33
N GLY A 14 19.85 13.51 -12.08
CA GLY A 14 20.10 14.88 -11.63
C GLY A 14 18.86 15.65 -11.17
N ARG A 15 17.65 15.09 -11.27
CA ARG A 15 16.44 15.73 -10.70
C ARG A 15 16.47 15.65 -9.17
N CYS A 16 15.93 16.65 -8.49
CA CYS A 16 15.87 16.69 -7.02
C CYS A 16 14.52 16.19 -6.52
N ALA A 17 14.55 15.45 -5.40
CA ALA A 17 13.37 15.05 -4.64
C ALA A 17 13.32 15.77 -3.29
N ASN A 18 12.12 16.01 -2.79
CA ASN A 18 11.84 16.62 -1.49
C ASN A 18 11.10 15.63 -0.58
N LEU A 19 11.23 15.85 0.73
CA LEU A 19 10.51 15.15 1.78
C LEU A 19 9.60 16.16 2.49
N TYR A 20 8.32 15.84 2.56
CA TYR A 20 7.27 16.63 3.18
C TYR A 20 6.92 15.98 4.52
N LEU A 21 7.14 16.71 5.61
CA LEU A 21 6.85 16.25 6.96
C LEU A 21 5.54 16.88 7.44
N LEU A 22 4.59 16.05 7.85
CA LEU A 22 3.40 16.44 8.60
C LEU A 22 3.61 16.05 10.06
N SER A 23 3.29 16.93 11.01
CA SER A 23 3.36 16.62 12.44
C SER A 23 2.18 17.22 13.18
N ASN A 24 1.66 16.46 14.15
CA ASN A 24 0.56 16.89 15.00
C ASN A 24 1.05 17.23 16.42
N ASP A 25 0.18 17.84 17.22
CA ASP A 25 0.54 18.30 18.57
C ASP A 25 0.61 17.11 19.56
N SER A 26 -0.02 15.98 19.18
CA SER A 26 0.12 14.67 19.84
C SER A 26 1.51 14.04 19.65
N GLY A 27 2.37 14.61 18.80
CA GLY A 27 3.77 14.20 18.63
C GLY A 27 4.02 13.12 17.57
N MET A 28 3.02 12.80 16.74
CA MET A 28 3.17 11.94 15.57
C MET A 28 3.77 12.73 14.42
N THR A 29 4.65 12.08 13.65
CA THR A 29 5.25 12.66 12.44
C THR A 29 5.13 11.68 11.29
N VAL A 30 4.65 12.17 10.14
CA VAL A 30 4.57 11.44 8.88
C VAL A 30 5.47 12.14 7.87
N GLY A 31 6.23 11.37 7.08
CA GLY A 31 7.05 11.91 6.00
C GLY A 31 6.70 11.26 4.67
N VAL A 32 6.49 12.08 3.64
CA VAL A 32 6.12 11.65 2.28
C VAL A 32 7.01 12.35 1.27
N SER A 33 7.52 11.64 0.25
CA SER A 33 8.37 12.25 -0.78
C SER A 33 7.57 12.61 -2.05
N ASP A 34 7.99 13.65 -2.77
CA ASP A 34 7.54 13.87 -4.15
C ASP A 34 8.13 12.84 -5.14
N LEU A 35 9.15 12.07 -4.75
CA LEU A 35 9.53 10.84 -5.42
C LEU A 35 8.51 9.76 -5.09
N GLY A 36 7.76 9.35 -6.09
CA GLY A 36 6.78 8.28 -6.01
C GLY A 36 5.48 8.60 -5.28
N ALA A 37 5.37 9.79 -4.70
CA ALA A 37 4.43 10.06 -3.62
C ALA A 37 4.63 9.07 -2.44
N ASP A 38 5.85 8.57 -2.24
CA ASP A 38 6.13 7.45 -1.34
C ASP A 38 6.01 7.85 0.13
N LEU A 39 5.38 6.99 0.93
CA LEU A 39 5.31 7.12 2.38
C LEU A 39 6.64 6.68 3.02
N VAL A 40 7.47 7.66 3.37
CA VAL A 40 8.86 7.44 3.77
C VAL A 40 9.00 7.09 5.26
N LEU A 41 8.21 7.70 6.15
CA LEU A 41 8.30 7.44 7.60
C LEU A 41 6.98 7.70 8.31
N VAL A 42 6.75 6.97 9.41
CA VAL A 42 5.67 7.23 10.36
C VAL A 42 6.23 7.03 11.77
N ARG A 43 6.49 8.13 12.47
CA ARG A 43 6.94 8.12 13.87
C ARG A 43 5.75 8.27 14.78
N VAL A 44 5.47 7.24 15.56
CA VAL A 44 4.27 7.16 16.42
C VAL A 44 4.65 7.49 17.87
N PRO A 45 3.89 8.33 18.60
CA PRO A 45 4.05 8.52 20.03
C PRO A 45 3.94 7.19 20.77
N GLY A 46 5.06 6.74 21.35
CA GLY A 46 5.18 5.51 22.12
C GLY A 46 5.20 5.76 23.64
N ARG A 47 5.27 4.67 24.40
CA ARG A 47 5.45 4.73 25.86
C ARG A 47 6.80 5.35 26.22
N HIS A 48 6.87 6.00 27.38
CA HIS A 48 8.10 6.58 27.97
C HIS A 48 8.80 7.63 27.08
N GLY A 49 8.05 8.30 26.19
CA GLY A 49 8.59 9.36 25.33
C GLY A 49 9.32 8.86 24.08
N ASN A 50 9.37 7.54 23.86
CA ASN A 50 9.90 6.97 22.63
C ASN A 50 8.97 7.28 21.45
N ARG A 51 9.54 7.44 20.25
CA ARG A 51 8.79 7.67 19.01
C ARG A 51 9.34 6.80 17.89
N PRO A 52 9.13 5.46 17.94
CA PRO A 52 9.67 4.58 16.91
C PRO A 52 9.12 4.96 15.54
N ASP A 53 9.97 4.94 14.52
CA ASP A 53 9.53 4.89 13.14
C ASP A 53 9.04 3.47 12.85
N VAL A 54 7.75 3.33 12.58
CA VAL A 54 7.10 2.02 12.41
C VAL A 54 7.08 1.54 10.96
N LEU A 55 7.73 2.27 10.04
CA LEU A 55 7.84 1.91 8.63
C LEU A 55 9.25 1.46 8.26
N LEU A 56 9.34 0.33 7.57
CA LEU A 56 10.54 -0.01 6.81
C LEU A 56 10.72 0.97 5.64
N GLY A 57 11.96 1.13 5.16
CA GLY A 57 12.27 1.97 4.01
C GLY A 57 13.75 2.31 3.92
N TYR A 58 14.04 3.46 3.31
CA TYR A 58 15.39 4.00 3.15
C TYR A 58 15.52 5.41 3.74
N ASP A 59 16.77 5.89 3.88
CA ASP A 59 17.06 7.25 4.37
C ASP A 59 17.20 8.28 3.23
N SER A 60 17.22 7.85 1.97
CA SER A 60 17.59 8.73 0.84
C SER A 60 16.77 8.48 -0.42
N ALA A 61 16.65 9.53 -1.24
CA ALA A 61 16.00 9.46 -2.55
C ALA A 61 16.60 8.36 -3.45
N ALA A 62 17.91 8.13 -3.41
CA ALA A 62 18.56 7.08 -4.21
C ALA A 62 18.10 5.66 -3.82
N GLY A 63 17.77 5.42 -2.55
CA GLY A 63 17.17 4.15 -2.12
C GLY A 63 15.76 3.97 -2.69
N TYR A 64 14.94 5.02 -2.65
CA TYR A 64 13.59 5.03 -3.20
C TYR A 64 13.53 5.12 -4.74
N GLU A 65 14.59 5.55 -5.40
CA GLU A 65 14.67 5.53 -6.88
C GLU A 65 14.70 4.09 -7.41
N VAL A 66 15.38 3.18 -6.69
CA VAL A 66 15.40 1.75 -7.01
C VAL A 66 14.18 1.05 -6.38
N ASN A 67 13.97 1.26 -5.08
CA ASN A 67 12.90 0.73 -4.23
C ASN A 67 12.45 -0.71 -4.56
N GLY A 68 13.38 -1.65 -4.62
CA GLY A 68 13.09 -3.02 -5.10
C GLY A 68 11.92 -3.75 -4.40
N PRO A 69 11.69 -3.59 -3.09
CA PRO A 69 10.54 -4.17 -2.39
C PRO A 69 9.29 -3.28 -2.36
N ASP A 70 9.28 -2.14 -3.05
CA ASP A 70 8.20 -1.17 -3.08
C ASP A 70 7.86 -0.55 -1.70
N PHE A 71 8.86 -0.27 -0.86
CA PHE A 71 8.62 0.32 0.47
C PHE A 71 7.83 1.63 0.39
N GLY A 72 6.65 1.66 1.02
CA GLY A 72 5.83 2.87 1.12
C GLY A 72 5.28 3.37 -0.21
N ALA A 73 5.46 2.60 -1.29
CA ALA A 73 5.19 3.04 -2.65
C ALA A 73 3.70 3.25 -2.88
N ILE A 74 3.36 4.27 -3.68
CA ILE A 74 2.07 4.28 -4.36
C ILE A 74 2.14 3.37 -5.59
N VAL A 75 1.42 2.25 -5.51
CA VAL A 75 1.39 1.23 -6.55
C VAL A 75 0.24 1.49 -7.52
N GLY A 76 0.52 1.35 -8.82
CA GLY A 76 -0.45 1.49 -9.90
C GLY A 76 0.21 1.36 -11.28
N ARG A 77 -0.54 1.34 -12.38
CA ARG A 77 -1.99 1.57 -12.51
C ARG A 77 -2.89 0.48 -11.92
N CYS A 78 -2.41 -0.75 -11.89
CA CYS A 78 -3.07 -1.89 -11.25
C CYS A 78 -2.13 -2.54 -10.22
N ALA A 79 -2.50 -2.42 -8.93
CA ALA A 79 -1.86 -3.13 -7.84
C ALA A 79 -2.07 -4.65 -7.93
N ASN A 80 -1.07 -5.38 -7.43
CA ASN A 80 -0.95 -6.82 -7.51
C ASN A 80 -0.89 -7.34 -8.96
N ARG A 81 -1.32 -8.59 -9.19
CA ARG A 81 -1.07 -9.32 -10.43
C ARG A 81 -2.22 -9.23 -11.43
N ILE A 82 -1.87 -9.19 -12.72
CA ILE A 82 -2.72 -9.51 -13.87
C ILE A 82 -2.13 -10.73 -14.58
N ALA A 83 -2.92 -11.79 -14.65
CA ALA A 83 -2.51 -13.06 -15.25
C ALA A 83 -2.16 -12.90 -16.73
N GLN A 84 -1.11 -13.58 -17.17
CA GLN A 84 -0.65 -13.59 -18.57
C GLN A 84 -0.31 -12.19 -19.13
N ALA A 85 -0.07 -11.21 -18.23
CA ALA A 85 0.21 -9.82 -18.56
C ALA A 85 -0.72 -9.27 -19.65
N SER A 86 -2.01 -9.62 -19.61
CA SER A 86 -2.98 -9.20 -20.62
C SER A 86 -4.39 -9.25 -20.08
N PHE A 87 -5.29 -8.50 -20.68
CA PHE A 87 -6.71 -8.54 -20.33
C PHE A 87 -7.57 -8.10 -21.52
N LYS A 88 -8.89 -8.30 -21.41
CA LYS A 88 -9.86 -7.77 -22.37
C LYS A 88 -10.77 -6.74 -21.71
N LEU A 89 -10.90 -5.59 -22.35
CA LEU A 89 -11.82 -4.53 -21.94
C LEU A 89 -12.60 -4.05 -23.17
N ASN A 90 -13.93 -4.03 -23.08
CA ASN A 90 -14.84 -3.66 -24.17
C ASN A 90 -14.57 -4.41 -25.49
N GLY A 91 -14.16 -5.67 -25.40
CA GLY A 91 -13.84 -6.52 -26.56
C GLY A 91 -12.45 -6.30 -27.16
N VAL A 92 -11.70 -5.30 -26.69
CA VAL A 92 -10.31 -5.05 -27.10
C VAL A 92 -9.36 -5.81 -26.17
N SER A 93 -8.30 -6.40 -26.73
CA SER A 93 -7.26 -7.08 -25.95
C SER A 93 -6.10 -6.12 -25.72
N TYR A 94 -5.67 -6.02 -24.47
CA TYR A 94 -4.53 -5.20 -24.04
C TYR A 94 -3.42 -6.12 -23.54
N HIS A 95 -2.18 -5.78 -23.87
CA HIS A 95 -0.99 -6.50 -23.46
C HIS A 95 -0.11 -5.57 -22.62
N LEU A 96 0.25 -6.05 -21.45
CA LEU A 96 1.14 -5.42 -20.48
C LEU A 96 2.52 -6.07 -20.59
N THR A 97 3.52 -5.47 -19.97
CA THR A 97 4.84 -6.10 -19.84
C THR A 97 4.76 -7.21 -18.81
N ALA A 98 5.18 -8.43 -19.17
CA ALA A 98 5.37 -9.50 -18.20
C ALA A 98 6.65 -9.23 -17.39
N ASN A 99 6.50 -8.71 -16.17
CA ASN A 99 7.61 -8.41 -15.26
C ASN A 99 7.74 -9.41 -14.10
N GLU A 100 6.85 -10.38 -14.02
CA GLU A 100 6.95 -11.50 -13.07
C GLU A 100 6.48 -12.80 -13.74
N GLY A 101 7.43 -13.59 -14.25
CA GLY A 101 7.11 -14.77 -15.05
C GLY A 101 6.30 -14.39 -16.29
N SER A 102 5.12 -14.99 -16.48
CA SER A 102 4.17 -14.62 -17.54
C SER A 102 3.20 -13.51 -17.13
N ASN A 103 3.23 -13.07 -15.88
CA ASN A 103 2.23 -12.17 -15.30
C ASN A 103 2.77 -10.72 -15.24
N ASN A 104 1.86 -9.77 -15.12
CA ASN A 104 2.22 -8.38 -14.80
C ASN A 104 1.95 -8.15 -13.31
N LEU A 105 2.92 -7.61 -12.58
CA LEU A 105 2.86 -7.30 -11.15
C LEU A 105 3.05 -5.80 -10.93
N HIS A 106 2.15 -5.19 -10.14
CA HIS A 106 2.20 -3.80 -9.69
C HIS A 106 2.30 -2.78 -10.84
N SER A 107 1.98 -3.23 -12.06
CA SER A 107 2.10 -2.52 -13.34
C SER A 107 3.51 -2.07 -13.73
N GLY A 108 4.52 -2.86 -13.34
CA GLY A 108 5.88 -2.67 -13.83
C GLY A 108 6.04 -2.82 -15.34
N PRO A 109 7.21 -2.45 -15.89
CA PRO A 109 8.43 -2.06 -15.17
C PRO A 109 8.52 -0.57 -14.83
N HIS A 110 7.67 0.27 -15.43
CA HIS A 110 7.72 1.73 -15.26
C HIS A 110 6.84 2.16 -14.09
N MET A 111 7.27 1.82 -12.88
CA MET A 111 6.48 1.99 -11.66
C MET A 111 6.17 3.47 -11.38
N TYR A 112 5.05 3.74 -10.71
CA TYR A 112 4.71 5.09 -10.29
C TYR A 112 5.63 5.62 -9.18
N PHE A 113 6.17 4.75 -8.32
CA PHE A 113 7.12 5.15 -7.28
C PHE A 113 8.46 5.66 -7.82
N GLN A 114 8.83 5.29 -9.05
CA GLN A 114 10.07 5.72 -9.72
C GLN A 114 9.98 7.13 -10.32
N ARG A 115 8.80 7.76 -10.25
CA ARG A 115 8.52 9.04 -10.94
C ARG A 115 8.53 10.17 -9.92
N LEU A 116 8.90 11.36 -10.36
CA LEU A 116 8.63 12.57 -9.58
C LEU A 116 7.19 13.00 -9.83
N TRP A 117 6.45 13.16 -8.74
CA TRP A 117 5.10 13.65 -8.71
C TRP A 117 5.10 15.16 -8.48
N THR A 118 4.11 15.85 -9.03
CA THR A 118 3.95 17.28 -8.82
C THR A 118 3.29 17.52 -7.47
N HIS A 119 3.97 18.20 -6.56
CA HIS A 119 3.36 18.66 -5.30
C HIS A 119 2.34 19.78 -5.57
N ARG A 120 1.09 19.59 -5.14
CA ARG A 120 0.03 20.60 -5.16
C ARG A 120 0.01 21.33 -3.83
N ALA A 121 0.20 22.66 -3.87
CA ALA A 121 0.11 23.49 -2.68
C ALA A 121 -1.27 23.39 -2.01
N GLN A 122 -1.26 23.19 -0.70
CA GLN A 122 -2.44 23.10 0.16
C GLN A 122 -2.58 24.37 1.00
N ALA A 123 -3.81 24.72 1.37
CA ALA A 123 -4.06 25.85 2.29
C ALA A 123 -3.90 25.45 3.76
N SER A 124 -4.01 24.16 4.07
CA SER A 124 -3.86 23.61 5.42
C SER A 124 -2.48 22.95 5.58
N ASN A 125 -1.97 22.96 6.82
CA ASN A 125 -0.70 22.31 7.19
C ASN A 125 -0.90 20.87 7.70
N ASP A 126 -2.11 20.32 7.57
CA ASP A 126 -2.46 18.97 8.01
C ASP A 126 -2.38 17.95 6.87
N SER A 127 -2.12 18.38 5.63
CA SER A 127 -2.09 17.49 4.47
C SER A 127 -1.09 17.91 3.39
N VAL A 128 -0.74 16.95 2.54
CA VAL A 128 0.09 17.15 1.34
C VAL A 128 -0.52 16.35 0.18
N THR A 129 -0.55 16.94 -1.02
CA THR A 129 -1.07 16.28 -2.23
C THR A 129 -0.02 16.21 -3.31
N PHE A 130 0.08 15.05 -3.95
CA PHE A 130 0.95 14.78 -5.08
C PHE A 130 0.13 14.39 -6.30
N GLU A 131 0.56 14.82 -7.48
CA GLU A 131 -0.13 14.57 -8.74
C GLU A 131 0.78 13.95 -9.79
N LEU A 132 0.24 12.99 -10.54
CA LEU A 132 0.91 12.35 -11.66
C LEU A 132 -0.07 12.19 -12.82
N THR A 133 0.38 12.55 -14.02
CA THR A 133 -0.29 12.14 -15.26
C THR A 133 0.41 10.90 -15.80
N SER A 134 -0.34 9.81 -15.89
CA SER A 134 0.05 8.61 -16.63
C SER A 134 -0.48 8.75 -18.05
N GLU A 135 0.41 8.82 -19.03
CA GLU A 135 0.07 9.08 -20.43
C GLU A 135 -0.74 7.93 -21.06
N PRO A 136 -1.39 8.13 -22.22
CA PRO A 136 -2.06 7.04 -22.93
C PRO A 136 -1.09 5.89 -23.25
N ASN A 137 -1.53 4.64 -23.02
CA ASN A 137 -0.72 3.42 -23.17
C ASN A 137 0.46 3.29 -22.21
N ASP A 138 0.60 4.17 -21.22
CA ASP A 138 1.57 4.00 -20.15
C ASP A 138 1.30 2.69 -19.40
N GLN A 139 2.38 1.95 -19.14
CA GLN A 139 2.38 0.56 -18.63
C GLN A 139 1.54 -0.44 -19.47
N GLY A 140 1.05 -0.06 -20.66
CA GLY A 140 0.20 -0.88 -21.55
C GLY A 140 -1.30 -0.71 -21.36
N PHE A 141 -1.75 0.24 -20.51
CA PHE A 141 -3.17 0.45 -20.23
C PHE A 141 -3.83 1.51 -21.14
N PRO A 142 -5.11 1.33 -21.51
CA PRO A 142 -5.85 2.33 -22.29
C PRO A 142 -6.01 3.64 -21.53
N GLY A 143 -6.00 4.74 -22.26
CA GLY A 143 -6.26 6.08 -21.74
C GLY A 143 -5.13 6.69 -20.94
N SER A 144 -5.11 8.02 -20.90
CA SER A 144 -4.39 8.70 -19.84
C SER A 144 -5.14 8.58 -18.51
N LEU A 145 -4.39 8.70 -17.42
CA LEU A 145 -4.92 8.71 -16.06
C LEU A 145 -4.27 9.86 -15.30
N ASN A 146 -5.06 10.83 -14.88
CA ASN A 146 -4.61 11.88 -13.97
C ASN A 146 -4.88 11.41 -12.54
N ILE A 147 -3.82 11.31 -11.74
CA ILE A 147 -3.85 10.76 -10.39
C ILE A 147 -3.50 11.88 -9.41
N ALA A 148 -4.26 11.97 -8.32
CA ALA A 148 -3.90 12.74 -7.15
C ALA A 148 -3.91 11.83 -5.91
N VAL A 149 -2.86 11.92 -5.11
CA VAL A 149 -2.77 11.22 -3.82
C VAL A 149 -2.63 12.27 -2.74
N ASN A 150 -3.58 12.29 -1.79
CA ASN A 150 -3.53 13.16 -0.62
C ASN A 150 -3.18 12.36 0.61
N TYR A 151 -2.21 12.85 1.37
CA TYR A 151 -1.88 12.36 2.69
C TYR A 151 -2.31 13.41 3.69
N ARG A 152 -3.15 13.02 4.66
CA ARG A 152 -3.62 13.90 5.72
C ARG A 152 -3.40 13.27 7.07
N LEU A 153 -2.73 14.00 7.95
CA LEU A 153 -2.60 13.65 9.36
C LEU A 153 -3.68 14.40 10.14
N ASP A 154 -4.20 13.83 11.21
CA ASP A 154 -5.04 14.56 12.19
C ASP A 154 -4.45 14.53 13.61
N GLU A 155 -5.07 15.27 14.54
CA GLU A 155 -4.62 15.37 15.93
C GLU A 155 -4.89 14.09 16.74
N SER A 156 -5.69 13.16 16.22
CA SER A 156 -5.99 11.86 16.83
C SER A 156 -5.01 10.76 16.44
N ASN A 157 -3.92 11.10 15.74
CA ASN A 157 -2.93 10.18 15.17
C ASN A 157 -3.53 9.26 14.09
N ALA A 158 -4.48 9.77 13.30
CA ALA A 158 -4.93 9.12 12.09
C ALA A 158 -4.22 9.70 10.86
N LEU A 159 -3.58 8.82 10.09
CA LEU A 159 -3.06 9.11 8.76
C LEU A 159 -4.06 8.61 7.72
N GLU A 160 -4.71 9.53 7.03
CA GLU A 160 -5.55 9.26 5.87
C GLU A 160 -4.71 9.35 4.58
N ILE A 161 -4.85 8.35 3.71
CA ILE A 161 -4.40 8.37 2.32
C ILE A 161 -5.64 8.31 1.44
N SER A 162 -5.85 9.33 0.62
CA SER A 162 -6.94 9.41 -0.35
C SER A 162 -6.40 9.41 -1.76
N TYR A 163 -7.10 8.71 -2.65
CA TYR A 163 -6.75 8.55 -4.06
C TYR A 163 -7.89 9.08 -4.93
N ASP A 164 -7.56 9.97 -5.86
CA ASP A 164 -8.44 10.41 -6.93
C ASP A 164 -7.77 10.08 -8.25
N ALA A 165 -8.45 9.35 -9.14
CA ALA A 165 -7.92 9.08 -10.47
C ALA A 165 -8.97 9.25 -11.56
N GLN A 166 -8.70 10.17 -12.49
CA GLN A 166 -9.58 10.54 -13.60
C GLN A 166 -9.03 9.94 -14.90
N PRO A 167 -9.64 8.88 -15.43
CA PRO A 167 -9.22 8.31 -16.70
C PRO A 167 -9.82 9.09 -17.87
N SER A 168 -9.14 9.07 -19.02
CA SER A 168 -9.63 9.67 -20.27
C SER A 168 -10.54 8.74 -21.09
N GLU A 169 -10.49 7.44 -20.81
CA GLU A 169 -11.37 6.40 -21.37
C GLU A 169 -11.52 5.26 -20.37
N ALA A 170 -12.36 4.26 -20.66
CA ALA A 170 -12.51 3.11 -19.78
C ALA A 170 -11.16 2.40 -19.57
N THR A 171 -10.74 2.22 -18.32
CA THR A 171 -9.45 1.60 -17.98
C THR A 171 -9.52 0.88 -16.63
N ILE A 172 -8.48 0.11 -16.31
CA ILE A 172 -8.32 -0.49 -14.99
C ILE A 172 -7.62 0.53 -14.08
N VAL A 173 -8.14 0.72 -12.87
CA VAL A 173 -7.47 1.49 -11.80
C VAL A 173 -7.57 0.72 -10.50
N ASN A 174 -6.42 0.36 -9.92
CA ASN A 174 -6.33 -0.26 -8.60
C ASN A 174 -5.08 0.30 -7.92
N LEU A 175 -5.26 1.34 -7.11
CA LEU A 175 -4.16 2.02 -6.41
C LEU A 175 -4.09 1.56 -4.95
N THR A 176 -2.89 1.43 -4.41
CA THR A 176 -2.66 1.13 -2.99
C THR A 176 -1.35 1.75 -2.50
N CYS A 177 -1.12 1.73 -1.19
CA CYS A 177 0.14 2.10 -0.56
C CYS A 177 0.82 0.85 -0.01
N HIS A 178 2.01 0.53 -0.51
CA HIS A 178 2.76 -0.68 -0.16
C HIS A 178 3.64 -0.49 1.10
N ALA A 179 3.01 -0.03 2.18
CA ALA A 179 3.65 0.23 3.46
C ALA A 179 3.97 -1.06 4.24
N TYR A 180 5.21 -1.21 4.70
CA TYR A 180 5.63 -2.34 5.54
C TYR A 180 5.74 -1.91 7.00
N TRP A 181 4.81 -2.40 7.82
CA TRP A 181 4.67 -2.03 9.21
C TRP A 181 5.47 -2.94 10.15
N ASN A 182 6.26 -2.33 11.04
CA ASN A 182 6.77 -2.97 12.25
C ASN A 182 6.45 -2.04 13.43
N LEU A 183 5.41 -2.36 14.19
CA LEU A 183 4.88 -1.52 15.26
C LEU A 183 5.81 -1.45 16.47
N ASN A 184 6.81 -2.33 16.57
CA ASN A 184 7.89 -2.19 17.55
C ASN A 184 8.97 -1.20 17.10
N GLY A 185 8.97 -0.81 15.82
CA GLY A 185 9.94 0.05 15.15
C GLY A 185 10.70 -0.71 14.06
N HIS A 186 11.06 -0.02 12.98
CA HIS A 186 11.67 -0.62 11.78
C HIS A 186 12.97 -1.43 12.06
N ALA A 187 13.70 -1.09 13.11
CA ALA A 187 14.93 -1.76 13.52
C ALA A 187 14.72 -2.95 14.49
N SER A 188 13.48 -3.35 14.76
CA SER A 188 13.15 -4.32 15.83
C SER A 188 13.28 -5.79 15.41
N GLY A 189 13.79 -6.06 14.21
CA GLY A 189 13.84 -7.41 13.66
C GLY A 189 12.47 -7.85 13.15
N SER A 190 12.06 -9.09 13.46
CA SER A 190 10.82 -9.66 12.92
C SER A 190 9.55 -9.07 13.54
N ALA A 191 8.56 -8.76 12.70
CA ALA A 191 7.21 -8.36 13.06
C ALA A 191 6.22 -9.54 13.14
N LEU A 192 6.67 -10.79 12.94
CA LEU A 192 5.78 -11.96 12.92
C LEU A 192 5.12 -12.26 14.28
N SER A 193 5.70 -11.77 15.37
CA SER A 193 5.09 -11.86 16.72
C SER A 193 3.91 -10.90 16.90
N HIS A 194 3.74 -9.91 16.01
CA HIS A 194 2.56 -9.06 16.03
C HIS A 194 1.28 -9.89 15.87
N THR A 195 0.20 -9.34 16.40
CA THR A 195 -1.12 -9.96 16.28
C THR A 195 -1.99 -9.17 15.34
N LEU A 196 -2.76 -9.88 14.53
CA LEU A 196 -3.68 -9.34 13.55
C LEU A 196 -5.11 -9.77 13.86
N MET A 197 -6.05 -8.86 13.66
CA MET A 197 -7.48 -9.13 13.50
C MET A 197 -7.93 -8.56 12.16
N LEU A 198 -8.72 -9.29 11.38
CA LEU A 198 -9.26 -8.87 10.08
C LEU A 198 -10.78 -9.03 10.06
N ASP A 199 -11.48 -8.00 9.57
CA ASP A 199 -12.92 -7.99 9.36
C ASP A 199 -13.28 -8.58 7.99
N SER A 200 -12.88 -9.84 7.81
CA SER A 200 -13.10 -10.62 6.60
C SER A 200 -13.47 -12.05 6.93
N ASP A 201 -14.49 -12.57 6.22
CA ASP A 201 -14.91 -13.96 6.34
C ASP A 201 -14.45 -14.82 5.16
N SER A 202 -13.72 -14.24 4.20
CA SER A 202 -13.29 -14.93 2.98
C SER A 202 -11.99 -14.40 2.39
N TYR A 203 -11.28 -15.26 1.67
CA TYR A 203 -10.04 -14.93 0.98
C TYR A 203 -10.07 -15.48 -0.45
N THR A 204 -9.17 -15.02 -1.30
CA THR A 204 -9.03 -15.49 -2.69
C THR A 204 -7.82 -16.42 -2.80
N PRO A 205 -8.01 -17.76 -2.85
CA PRO A 205 -6.90 -18.70 -2.92
C PRO A 205 -6.09 -18.52 -4.22
N PRO A 206 -4.77 -18.36 -4.13
CA PRO A 206 -3.91 -18.31 -5.31
C PRO A 206 -3.63 -19.70 -5.88
N ASN A 207 -3.23 -19.74 -7.14
CA ASN A 207 -2.58 -20.86 -7.78
C ASN A 207 -1.04 -20.82 -7.53
N GLU A 208 -0.29 -21.69 -8.19
CA GLU A 208 1.17 -21.79 -8.03
C GLU A 208 1.95 -20.56 -8.51
N GLU A 209 1.32 -19.69 -9.32
CA GLU A 209 1.89 -18.43 -9.80
C GLU A 209 1.42 -17.21 -8.99
N ASN A 210 0.82 -17.44 -7.81
CA ASN A 210 0.19 -16.40 -6.98
C ASN A 210 -0.97 -15.64 -7.64
N ILE A 211 -1.59 -16.22 -8.68
CA ILE A 211 -2.80 -15.69 -9.32
C ILE A 211 -4.04 -16.29 -8.65
N PRO A 212 -5.05 -15.50 -8.24
CA PRO A 212 -6.30 -16.05 -7.74
C PRO A 212 -6.93 -17.06 -8.69
N THR A 213 -7.51 -18.12 -8.13
CA THR A 213 -8.21 -19.15 -8.91
C THR A 213 -9.61 -18.71 -9.39
N GLY A 214 -10.08 -17.54 -8.93
CA GLY A 214 -11.46 -17.09 -9.04
C GLY A 214 -12.37 -17.57 -7.89
N GLU A 215 -11.91 -18.47 -7.03
CA GLU A 215 -12.64 -18.89 -5.83
C GLU A 215 -12.65 -17.78 -4.77
N ILE A 216 -13.80 -17.58 -4.12
CA ILE A 216 -13.92 -16.81 -2.87
C ILE A 216 -14.17 -17.83 -1.76
N ARG A 217 -13.14 -18.16 -0.99
CA ARG A 217 -13.19 -19.24 0.01
C ARG A 217 -13.42 -18.67 1.39
N LYS A 218 -14.34 -19.27 2.16
CA LYS A 218 -14.57 -18.91 3.57
C LYS A 218 -13.36 -19.25 4.44
N VAL A 219 -13.08 -18.39 5.43
CA VAL A 219 -11.95 -18.58 6.35
C VAL A 219 -12.20 -19.59 7.46
N ASP A 220 -13.46 -20.01 7.67
CA ASP A 220 -13.88 -20.87 8.78
C ASP A 220 -12.99 -22.10 8.97
N GLY A 221 -12.42 -22.25 10.17
CA GLY A 221 -11.57 -23.40 10.53
C GLY A 221 -10.22 -23.46 9.83
N SER A 222 -9.85 -22.42 9.07
CA SER A 222 -8.58 -22.35 8.34
C SER A 222 -7.51 -21.52 9.06
N VAL A 223 -6.28 -21.59 8.55
CA VAL A 223 -5.18 -20.71 8.97
C VAL A 223 -5.40 -19.24 8.62
N PHE A 224 -6.35 -18.95 7.72
CA PHE A 224 -6.70 -17.59 7.29
C PHE A 224 -7.77 -16.93 8.17
N ASP A 225 -8.28 -17.62 9.22
CA ASP A 225 -9.27 -17.03 10.13
C ASP A 225 -8.61 -16.05 11.12
N PHE A 226 -8.57 -14.78 10.71
CA PHE A 226 -8.14 -13.65 11.52
C PHE A 226 -9.30 -12.84 12.11
N ARG A 227 -10.55 -13.34 12.08
CA ARG A 227 -11.70 -12.62 12.67
C ARG A 227 -11.57 -12.44 14.18
N LYS A 228 -10.68 -13.20 14.80
CA LYS A 228 -10.21 -12.99 16.17
C LYS A 228 -8.71 -12.71 16.14
N LYS A 229 -8.27 -11.85 17.04
CA LYS A 229 -6.86 -11.51 17.25
C LYS A 229 -5.99 -12.77 17.31
N ARG A 230 -5.00 -12.86 16.43
CA ARG A 230 -4.07 -14.00 16.31
C ARG A 230 -2.68 -13.54 15.88
N SER A 231 -1.63 -14.22 16.36
CA SER A 231 -0.25 -13.94 15.94
C SER A 231 -0.01 -14.32 14.46
N LEU A 232 0.72 -13.47 13.74
CA LEU A 232 1.11 -13.72 12.35
C LEU A 232 2.12 -14.89 12.20
N ALA A 233 2.83 -15.23 13.27
CA ALA A 233 3.72 -16.39 13.32
C ALA A 233 2.98 -17.73 13.22
N SER A 234 1.65 -17.72 13.38
CA SER A 234 0.84 -18.93 13.39
C SER A 234 0.25 -19.23 12.00
N GLY A 235 0.23 -20.51 11.61
CA GLY A 235 -0.24 -20.95 10.29
C GLY A 235 0.78 -20.71 9.17
N LEU A 236 0.76 -21.56 8.13
CA LEU A 236 1.61 -21.51 6.92
C LEU A 236 3.13 -21.29 7.13
N GLY A 237 3.67 -21.55 8.32
CA GLY A 237 5.05 -21.18 8.64
C GLY A 237 5.29 -19.65 8.57
N ALA A 238 4.27 -18.86 8.92
CA ALA A 238 4.24 -17.40 8.90
C ALA A 238 4.33 -16.77 7.50
N ARG A 239 3.88 -17.49 6.47
CA ARG A 239 3.89 -17.08 5.07
C ARG A 239 2.48 -16.72 4.61
N TYR A 240 2.15 -15.45 4.63
CA TYR A 240 0.95 -14.93 4.00
C TYR A 240 1.37 -14.01 2.85
N ASP A 241 0.82 -14.27 1.68
CA ASP A 241 0.74 -13.37 0.54
C ASP A 241 -0.64 -13.59 -0.10
N HIS A 242 -1.69 -13.14 0.59
CA HIS A 242 -3.07 -13.46 0.22
C HIS A 242 -3.99 -12.24 0.30
N ASN A 243 -4.91 -12.15 -0.64
CA ASN A 243 -5.98 -11.18 -0.62
C ASN A 243 -7.19 -11.71 0.17
N PHE A 244 -7.71 -10.87 1.06
CA PHE A 244 -8.93 -11.04 1.83
C PHE A 244 -10.03 -10.15 1.25
N LEU A 245 -11.24 -10.67 1.13
CA LEU A 245 -12.40 -9.88 0.71
C LEU A 245 -13.09 -9.31 1.94
N LEU A 246 -13.25 -7.99 2.02
CA LEU A 246 -13.82 -7.34 3.21
C LEU A 246 -15.34 -7.50 3.25
N ALA A 247 -15.94 -7.45 4.45
CA ALA A 247 -17.37 -7.71 4.62
C ALA A 247 -18.27 -6.82 3.73
N GLY A 248 -17.89 -5.54 3.55
CA GLY A 248 -18.58 -4.58 2.67
C GLY A 248 -17.99 -4.46 1.26
N ALA A 249 -17.35 -5.51 0.72
CA ALA A 249 -16.56 -5.44 -0.52
C ALA A 249 -17.28 -4.91 -1.76
N TYR A 250 -18.61 -4.92 -1.79
CA TYR A 250 -19.41 -4.44 -2.93
C TYR A 250 -20.14 -3.13 -2.63
N GLU A 251 -19.99 -2.59 -1.42
CA GLU A 251 -20.67 -1.37 -0.97
C GLU A 251 -19.80 -0.12 -1.12
N HIS A 252 -18.48 -0.28 -1.30
CA HIS A 252 -17.51 0.83 -1.41
C HIS A 252 -17.66 1.86 -0.29
N ARG A 253 -17.99 1.39 0.92
CA ARG A 253 -18.18 2.21 2.10
C ARG A 253 -16.96 2.11 2.99
N LEU A 254 -16.49 3.25 3.47
CA LEU A 254 -15.45 3.32 4.48
C LEU A 254 -15.87 2.50 5.73
N GLN A 255 -15.07 1.48 6.04
CA GLN A 255 -15.31 0.55 7.14
C GLN A 255 -13.98 0.15 7.79
N HIS A 256 -14.03 -0.26 9.06
CA HIS A 256 -12.89 -0.91 9.68
C HIS A 256 -12.58 -2.23 8.96
N ALA A 257 -11.30 -2.49 8.70
CA ALA A 257 -10.84 -3.64 7.92
C ALA A 257 -9.86 -4.53 8.69
N ALA A 258 -8.97 -3.93 9.47
CA ALA A 258 -7.92 -4.67 10.17
C ALA A 258 -7.43 -3.93 11.41
N ARG A 259 -6.99 -4.70 12.42
CA ARG A 259 -6.21 -4.21 13.55
C ARG A 259 -4.92 -5.00 13.68
N LEU A 260 -3.78 -4.33 13.57
CA LEU A 260 -2.43 -4.88 13.83
C LEU A 260 -1.93 -4.35 15.17
N GLU A 261 -1.35 -5.21 16.00
CA GLU A 261 -0.80 -4.80 17.31
C GLU A 261 0.63 -5.29 17.49
N GLY A 262 1.50 -4.37 17.91
CA GLY A 262 2.88 -4.65 18.30
C GLY A 262 2.91 -5.40 19.63
N ASP A 263 3.80 -6.38 19.72
CA ASP A 263 3.96 -7.24 20.88
C ASP A 263 4.87 -6.64 21.98
N LEU A 264 5.64 -5.58 21.67
CA LEU A 264 6.57 -4.95 22.61
C LEU A 264 6.26 -3.48 22.88
N SER A 265 5.95 -2.68 21.85
CA SER A 265 5.80 -1.22 21.98
C SER A 265 4.50 -0.78 22.63
N GLY A 266 3.46 -1.63 22.60
CA GLY A 266 2.10 -1.25 22.93
C GLY A 266 1.39 -0.44 21.84
N ILE A 267 2.03 -0.21 20.69
CA ILE A 267 1.41 0.48 19.56
C ILE A 267 0.42 -0.47 18.87
N ALA A 268 -0.78 0.03 18.59
CA ALA A 268 -1.75 -0.60 17.73
C ALA A 268 -2.06 0.28 16.51
N LEU A 269 -2.40 -0.37 15.40
CA LEU A 269 -2.76 0.23 14.12
C LEU A 269 -4.12 -0.32 13.69
N ASP A 270 -5.15 0.53 13.71
CA ASP A 270 -6.45 0.26 13.10
C ASP A 270 -6.44 0.78 11.66
N ILE A 271 -6.91 -0.05 10.74
CA ILE A 271 -6.97 0.25 9.31
C ILE A 271 -8.44 0.27 8.90
N SER A 272 -8.90 1.41 8.39
CA SER A 272 -10.21 1.56 7.78
C SER A 272 -10.08 1.89 6.30
N THR A 273 -10.94 1.35 5.44
CA THR A 273 -10.88 1.59 3.99
C THR A 273 -12.26 1.45 3.35
N ASP A 274 -12.44 2.06 2.19
CA ASP A 274 -13.55 1.81 1.28
C ASP A 274 -13.19 0.81 0.15
N ALA A 275 -11.92 0.36 0.09
CA ALA A 275 -11.48 -0.67 -0.82
C ALA A 275 -12.21 -1.99 -0.54
N PRO A 276 -12.41 -2.82 -1.58
CA PRO A 276 -13.20 -4.04 -1.43
C PRO A 276 -12.41 -5.19 -0.77
N GLY A 277 -11.09 -5.14 -0.81
CA GLY A 277 -10.20 -6.18 -0.32
C GLY A 277 -8.92 -5.63 0.28
N LEU A 278 -8.11 -6.56 0.77
CA LEU A 278 -6.85 -6.26 1.43
C LEU A 278 -5.85 -7.40 1.20
N GLN A 279 -4.66 -7.07 0.72
CA GLN A 279 -3.53 -8.00 0.67
C GLN A 279 -2.85 -8.03 2.03
N LEU A 280 -2.67 -9.23 2.58
CA LEU A 280 -1.78 -9.47 3.72
C LEU A 280 -0.50 -10.11 3.20
N TYR A 281 0.62 -9.40 3.34
CA TYR A 281 1.94 -9.91 3.00
C TYR A 281 2.91 -9.84 4.20
N THR A 282 3.46 -10.98 4.59
CA THR A 282 4.37 -11.12 5.75
C THR A 282 5.85 -11.10 5.37
N SER A 283 6.20 -10.41 4.26
CA SER A 283 7.58 -10.15 3.83
C SER A 283 8.47 -11.39 3.70
N GLU A 284 7.93 -12.50 3.16
CA GLU A 284 8.70 -13.76 3.02
C GLU A 284 9.96 -13.60 2.17
N TYR A 285 9.89 -12.81 1.10
CA TYR A 285 10.97 -12.64 0.12
C TYR A 285 11.83 -11.41 0.38
N LEU A 286 11.63 -10.73 1.51
CA LEU A 286 12.36 -9.50 1.79
C LEU A 286 13.83 -9.80 2.12
N ASP A 287 14.73 -9.22 1.32
CA ASP A 287 16.18 -9.32 1.48
C ASP A 287 16.84 -7.98 1.12
N VAL A 288 16.86 -7.06 2.08
CA VAL A 288 17.42 -5.72 1.93
C VAL A 288 18.61 -5.58 2.85
N ALA A 289 19.81 -5.53 2.29
CA ALA A 289 21.05 -5.43 3.05
C ALA A 289 21.19 -4.09 3.81
N ARG A 290 20.55 -3.02 3.33
CA ARG A 290 20.70 -1.67 3.89
C ARG A 290 19.42 -0.83 3.73
N GLY A 291 18.55 -0.89 4.72
CA GLY A 291 17.44 0.04 4.91
C GLY A 291 17.84 1.28 5.73
N LYS A 292 16.85 1.92 6.37
CA LYS A 292 17.05 3.06 7.28
C LYS A 292 18.07 2.74 8.37
N ASP A 293 18.88 3.73 8.71
CA ASP A 293 19.96 3.67 9.69
C ASP A 293 20.96 2.52 9.45
N GLY A 294 21.03 2.02 8.22
CA GLY A 294 21.87 0.90 7.83
C GLY A 294 21.40 -0.47 8.29
N VAL A 295 20.15 -0.60 8.76
CA VAL A 295 19.58 -1.87 9.23
C VAL A 295 19.29 -2.80 8.05
N ALA A 296 19.63 -4.08 8.16
CA ALA A 296 19.21 -5.09 7.21
C ALA A 296 17.77 -5.54 7.50
N TYR A 297 16.93 -5.61 6.46
CA TYR A 297 15.57 -6.15 6.56
C TYR A 297 15.51 -7.50 5.84
N GLY A 298 15.29 -8.55 6.62
CA GLY A 298 15.08 -9.90 6.12
C GLY A 298 13.62 -10.33 6.20
N LYS A 299 13.39 -11.62 5.99
CA LYS A 299 12.10 -12.28 6.14
C LYS A 299 11.34 -11.84 7.38
N GLY A 300 10.09 -11.42 7.19
CA GLY A 300 9.17 -11.09 8.27
C GLY A 300 9.53 -9.82 9.03
N ALA A 301 10.43 -8.96 8.52
CA ALA A 301 10.82 -7.72 9.20
C ALA A 301 9.69 -6.68 9.26
N GLY A 302 8.73 -6.75 8.34
CA GLY A 302 7.57 -5.86 8.30
C GLY A 302 6.36 -6.54 7.66
N ILE A 303 5.17 -6.06 7.99
CA ILE A 303 3.89 -6.60 7.51
C ILE A 303 3.29 -5.58 6.55
N ALA A 304 3.07 -5.96 5.30
CA ALA A 304 2.32 -5.14 4.36
C ALA A 304 0.84 -5.50 4.43
N ILE A 305 0.01 -4.46 4.51
CA ILE A 305 -1.45 -4.53 4.58
C ILE A 305 -2.00 -3.55 3.54
N GLU A 306 -2.17 -4.04 2.32
CA GLU A 306 -2.50 -3.20 1.16
C GLU A 306 -3.99 -3.26 0.88
N THR A 307 -4.71 -2.15 1.07
CA THR A 307 -6.13 -2.06 0.74
C THR A 307 -6.30 -1.87 -0.76
N GLN A 308 -7.04 -2.75 -1.43
CA GLN A 308 -7.06 -2.84 -2.90
C GLN A 308 -8.29 -3.58 -3.44
N PHE A 309 -8.44 -3.59 -4.77
CA PHE A 309 -9.25 -4.59 -5.47
C PHE A 309 -8.57 -5.97 -5.44
N PRO A 310 -9.34 -7.08 -5.45
CA PRO A 310 -8.74 -8.40 -5.52
C PRO A 310 -7.81 -8.54 -6.73
N PRO A 311 -6.67 -9.24 -6.59
CA PRO A 311 -5.77 -9.48 -7.72
C PRO A 311 -6.50 -10.18 -8.87
N ASP A 312 -6.06 -9.90 -10.09
CA ASP A 312 -6.61 -10.48 -11.31
C ASP A 312 -8.14 -10.32 -11.50
N ALA A 313 -8.78 -9.36 -10.82
CA ALA A 313 -10.23 -9.20 -10.83
C ALA A 313 -10.83 -9.07 -12.24
N ILE A 314 -10.10 -8.50 -13.20
CA ILE A 314 -10.56 -8.37 -14.60
C ILE A 314 -10.87 -9.73 -15.26
N HIS A 315 -10.23 -10.82 -14.82
CA HIS A 315 -10.49 -12.17 -15.32
C HIS A 315 -11.56 -12.94 -14.51
N HIS A 316 -11.96 -12.42 -13.36
CA HIS A 316 -12.89 -13.06 -12.43
C HIS A 316 -14.13 -12.20 -12.22
N LYS A 317 -15.16 -12.39 -13.06
CA LYS A 317 -16.40 -11.58 -13.04
C LYS A 317 -17.14 -11.55 -11.69
N ASN A 318 -16.89 -12.54 -10.83
CA ASN A 318 -17.46 -12.61 -9.49
C ASN A 318 -16.73 -11.71 -8.47
N PHE A 319 -15.55 -11.20 -8.80
CA PHE A 319 -14.82 -10.24 -7.96
C PHE A 319 -15.33 -8.81 -8.22
N PRO A 320 -15.27 -7.92 -7.21
CA PRO A 320 -15.37 -6.47 -7.44
C PRO A 320 -14.43 -6.03 -8.57
N GLN A 321 -14.95 -5.26 -9.52
CA GLN A 321 -14.22 -4.94 -10.75
C GLN A 321 -13.52 -3.57 -10.65
N PRO A 322 -12.22 -3.48 -10.96
CA PRO A 322 -11.44 -2.23 -10.89
C PRO A 322 -11.55 -1.39 -12.18
N ILE A 323 -12.73 -1.36 -12.83
CA ILE A 323 -12.91 -0.69 -14.12
C ILE A 323 -13.58 0.67 -13.90
N PHE A 324 -12.92 1.73 -14.37
CA PHE A 324 -13.37 3.12 -14.20
C PHE A 324 -13.45 3.83 -15.55
N THR A 325 -14.33 4.82 -15.66
CA THR A 325 -14.58 5.59 -16.91
C THR A 325 -14.49 7.09 -16.64
N PRO A 326 -14.44 7.94 -17.68
CA PRO A 326 -14.44 9.38 -17.48
C PRO A 326 -15.62 9.90 -16.64
N GLU A 327 -16.78 9.26 -16.78
CA GLU A 327 -18.02 9.59 -16.07
C GLU A 327 -18.08 9.01 -14.65
N HIS A 328 -17.27 8.00 -14.36
CA HIS A 328 -17.18 7.32 -13.06
C HIS A 328 -15.70 7.18 -12.68
N PRO A 329 -15.05 8.29 -12.27
CA PRO A 329 -13.65 8.27 -11.86
C PRO A 329 -13.43 7.43 -10.60
N PHE A 330 -12.18 7.00 -10.41
CA PHE A 330 -11.78 6.25 -9.23
C PHE A 330 -11.61 7.19 -8.03
N HIS A 331 -12.24 6.82 -6.92
CA HIS A 331 -12.03 7.40 -5.61
C HIS A 331 -11.84 6.26 -4.62
N SER A 332 -10.85 6.40 -3.74
CA SER A 332 -10.59 5.44 -2.67
C SER A 332 -9.92 6.13 -1.50
N LYS A 333 -10.12 5.59 -0.29
CA LYS A 333 -9.55 6.13 0.93
C LYS A 333 -9.17 5.00 1.88
N THR A 334 -8.00 5.15 2.50
CA THR A 334 -7.54 4.31 3.61
C THR A 334 -7.04 5.16 4.77
N ILE A 335 -7.45 4.80 5.98
CA ILE A 335 -7.11 5.51 7.22
C ILE A 335 -6.34 4.55 8.13
N PHE A 336 -5.13 4.95 8.50
CA PHE A 336 -4.23 4.29 9.44
C PHE A 336 -4.28 5.03 10.78
N SER A 337 -5.04 4.51 11.75
CA SER A 337 -5.21 5.13 13.07
C SER A 337 -4.32 4.46 14.10
N PHE A 338 -3.43 5.25 14.72
CA PHE A 338 -2.48 4.75 15.70
C PHE A 338 -2.95 5.01 17.13
N SER A 339 -2.83 4.01 17.98
CA SER A 339 -3.19 4.10 19.40
C SER A 339 -2.17 3.39 20.29
N GLN A 340 -2.25 3.67 21.59
CA GLN A 340 -1.52 2.96 22.64
C GLN A 340 -2.48 2.01 23.36
N ASN A 341 -2.10 0.74 23.43
CA ASN A 341 -2.78 -0.27 24.23
C ASN A 341 -2.40 -0.22 25.71
#